data_AF-A0A7R8XBY0-F1
#
_entry.id   AF-A0A7R8XBY0-F1
#
_cell.length_a   1.000
_cell.length_b   1.000
_cell.length_c   1.000
_cell.angle_alpha   90.00
_cell.angle_beta   90.00
_cell.angle_gamma   90.00
#
_symmetry.space_group_name_H-M   'P 1'
#
loop_
_entity.id
_entity.type
_entity.pdbx_description
1 polymer ?
#
loop_
_entity_poly.entity_id
_entity_poly.type
_entity_poly.pdbx_seq_one_letter_code
_entity_poly.pdbx_strand_id
1 'polypeptide(L)'
;MLIEETDGSQWDKQRRQGENVLLAVLTEEEKYKSAVEAFCDYILYDKTEVKRTPKGLVFIGEWGPLRYAANVAYVCLVAADKLAINQEAYRDFAKKQIDYMLGDTGYSYLIGFGTNYPRRPHHASSSCPTVEACGCECDSSYETTPNPNPNLLEGALVGGPDDQDRFTDNRTDFETNEVTLDYNAGFQGALAGLLNARN
;
A
#
# COMPACT_ATOMS: atom_id res chain seq x y z
N MET A 1 -11.78 6.74 -20.53
CA MET A 1 -12.95 6.11 -19.87
C MET A 1 -13.06 6.76 -18.53
N LEU A 2 -14.00 7.71 -18.43
CA LEU A 2 -14.21 8.54 -17.25
C LEU A 2 -14.70 7.66 -16.10
N ILE A 3 -14.36 8.08 -14.89
CA ILE A 3 -14.73 7.46 -13.63
C ILE A 3 -16.23 7.69 -13.41
N GLU A 4 -17.08 7.05 -14.20
CA GLU A 4 -18.51 6.95 -13.96
C GLU A 4 -19.01 5.61 -14.52
N GLU A 5 -18.88 4.57 -13.71
CA GLU A 5 -19.90 3.53 -13.60
C GLU A 5 -20.05 3.19 -12.12
N THR A 6 -21.23 3.52 -11.62
CA THR A 6 -21.72 3.28 -10.27
C THR A 6 -22.08 1.80 -10.12
N ASP A 7 -21.13 0.94 -9.70
CA ASP A 7 -21.39 -0.26 -8.86
C ASP A 7 -20.12 -1.04 -8.42
N GLY A 8 -18.96 -0.78 -9.01
CA GLY A 8 -17.73 -1.50 -8.66
C GLY A 8 -17.08 -0.98 -7.38
N SER A 9 -16.85 -1.86 -6.42
CA SER A 9 -16.01 -1.63 -5.24
C SER A 9 -14.64 -1.00 -5.59
N GLN A 10 -13.97 -0.33 -4.66
CA GLN A 10 -12.64 0.25 -4.93
C GLN A 10 -11.59 -0.81 -5.34
N TRP A 11 -11.80 -2.08 -4.99
CA TRP A 11 -10.95 -3.20 -5.43
C TRP A 11 -11.20 -3.59 -6.89
N ASP A 12 -12.45 -3.52 -7.38
CA ASP A 12 -12.79 -3.76 -8.80
C ASP A 12 -12.09 -2.78 -9.74
N LYS A 13 -11.91 -1.53 -9.30
CA LYS A 13 -11.24 -0.49 -10.09
C LYS A 13 -9.73 -0.73 -10.22
N GLN A 14 -9.07 -1.23 -9.18
CA GLN A 14 -7.66 -1.63 -9.24
C GLN A 14 -7.44 -2.91 -10.04
N ARG A 15 -8.39 -3.86 -9.96
CA ARG A 15 -8.35 -5.08 -10.79
C ARG A 15 -8.26 -4.74 -12.28
N ARG A 16 -9.09 -3.81 -12.76
CA ARG A 16 -9.05 -3.35 -14.16
C ARG A 16 -7.70 -2.77 -14.56
N GLN A 17 -6.99 -2.09 -13.66
CA GLN A 17 -5.66 -1.56 -13.98
C GLN A 17 -4.60 -2.67 -14.07
N GLY A 18 -4.67 -3.67 -13.19
CA GLY A 18 -3.83 -4.86 -13.32
C GLY A 18 -4.03 -5.59 -14.66
N GLU A 19 -5.28 -5.70 -15.12
CA GLU A 19 -5.61 -6.28 -16.43
C GLU A 19 -5.06 -5.46 -17.58
N ASN A 20 -5.26 -4.14 -17.57
CA ASN A 20 -4.73 -3.24 -18.60
C ASN A 20 -3.20 -3.30 -18.67
N VAL A 21 -2.51 -3.30 -17.52
CA VAL A 21 -1.05 -3.43 -17.47
C VAL A 21 -0.61 -4.76 -18.06
N LEU A 22 -1.23 -5.87 -17.66
CA LEU A 22 -0.87 -7.19 -18.15
C LEU A 22 -1.08 -7.29 -19.67
N LEU A 23 -2.23 -6.83 -20.16
CA LEU A 23 -2.54 -6.83 -21.59
C LEU A 23 -1.61 -5.90 -22.38
N ALA A 24 -1.30 -4.71 -21.86
CA ALA A 24 -0.35 -3.79 -22.48
C ALA A 24 1.04 -4.41 -22.62
N VAL A 25 1.52 -5.14 -21.61
CA VAL A 25 2.82 -5.81 -21.63
C VAL A 25 2.82 -7.01 -22.58
N LEU A 26 1.74 -7.78 -22.63
CA LEU A 26 1.68 -9.01 -23.43
C LEU A 26 1.38 -8.77 -24.92
N THR A 27 0.51 -7.82 -25.23
CA THR A 27 0.03 -7.60 -26.61
C THR A 27 0.65 -6.38 -27.27
N GLU A 28 1.23 -5.48 -26.48
CA GLU A 28 1.75 -4.18 -26.90
C GLU A 28 0.72 -3.27 -27.61
N GLU A 29 -0.58 -3.61 -27.55
CA GLU A 29 -1.63 -2.82 -28.19
C GLU A 29 -1.80 -1.45 -27.52
N GLU A 30 -1.87 -0.42 -28.37
CA GLU A 30 -1.91 0.98 -27.93
C GLU A 30 -3.09 1.28 -27.00
N LYS A 31 -4.26 0.68 -27.23
CA LYS A 31 -5.45 0.90 -26.39
C LYS A 31 -5.22 0.57 -24.91
N TYR A 32 -4.39 -0.44 -24.62
CA TYR A 32 -4.07 -0.82 -23.24
C TYR A 32 -2.97 0.08 -22.68
N LYS A 33 -1.95 0.42 -23.47
CA LYS A 33 -0.90 1.39 -23.09
C LYS A 33 -1.51 2.74 -22.72
N SER A 34 -2.36 3.30 -23.59
CA SER A 34 -3.03 4.58 -23.33
C SER A 34 -3.98 4.51 -22.12
N ALA A 35 -4.59 3.35 -21.84
CA ALA A 35 -5.42 3.18 -20.64
C ALA A 35 -4.58 3.20 -19.35
N VAL A 36 -3.42 2.55 -19.35
CA VAL A 36 -2.48 2.57 -18.22
C VAL A 36 -1.89 3.96 -18.03
N GLU A 37 -1.48 4.63 -19.12
CA GLU A 37 -0.97 5.99 -19.09
C GLU A 37 -2.00 6.96 -18.50
N ALA A 38 -3.23 6.96 -19.03
CA ALA A 38 -4.30 7.83 -18.54
C ALA A 38 -4.60 7.60 -17.05
N PHE A 39 -4.51 6.36 -16.57
CA PHE A 39 -4.68 6.05 -15.16
C PHE A 39 -3.55 6.62 -14.30
N CYS A 40 -2.29 6.40 -14.68
CA CYS A 40 -1.15 6.92 -13.91
C CYS A 40 -1.11 8.45 -13.95
N ASP A 41 -1.34 9.07 -15.10
CA ASP A 41 -1.41 10.54 -15.23
C ASP A 41 -2.53 11.14 -14.38
N TYR A 42 -3.70 10.50 -14.33
CA TYR A 42 -4.79 10.91 -13.44
C TYR A 42 -4.33 10.93 -11.97
N ILE A 43 -3.72 9.85 -11.48
CA ILE A 43 -3.23 9.77 -10.08
C ILE A 43 -2.11 10.79 -9.80
N LEU A 44 -1.18 10.97 -10.74
CA LEU A 44 -0.04 11.86 -10.54
C LEU A 44 -0.42 13.34 -10.59
N TYR A 45 -1.26 13.73 -11.55
CA TYR A 45 -1.43 15.13 -11.94
C TYR A 45 -2.78 15.73 -11.54
N ASP A 46 -3.85 14.93 -11.42
CA ASP A 46 -5.16 15.44 -11.04
C ASP A 46 -5.29 15.61 -9.52
N LYS A 47 -4.73 16.72 -9.00
CA LYS A 47 -4.79 17.04 -7.57
C LYS A 47 -6.16 17.56 -7.11
N THR A 48 -7.09 17.79 -8.03
CA THR A 48 -8.45 18.23 -7.69
C THR A 48 -9.32 17.06 -7.28
N GLU A 49 -9.19 15.92 -7.98
CA GLU A 49 -9.98 14.71 -7.71
C GLU A 49 -9.21 13.67 -6.90
N VAL A 50 -7.88 13.62 -7.02
CA VAL A 50 -7.05 12.66 -6.29
C VAL A 50 -6.58 13.26 -4.98
N LYS A 51 -7.28 12.88 -3.91
CA LYS A 51 -6.95 13.30 -2.55
C LYS A 51 -5.54 12.88 -2.16
N ARG A 52 -4.82 13.80 -1.53
CA ARG A 52 -3.51 13.55 -0.92
C ARG A 52 -3.51 14.04 0.51
N THR A 53 -2.80 13.32 1.38
CA THR A 53 -2.56 13.79 2.76
C THR A 53 -1.62 15.00 2.74
N PRO A 54 -1.58 15.83 3.81
CA PRO A 54 -0.63 16.92 3.93
C PRO A 54 0.84 16.55 3.66
N LYS A 55 1.27 15.34 4.02
CA LYS A 55 2.64 14.82 3.77
C LYS A 55 2.78 14.07 2.43
N GLY A 56 1.75 14.02 1.59
CA GLY A 56 1.86 13.64 0.18
C GLY A 56 1.51 12.20 -0.19
N LEU A 57 0.95 11.41 0.74
CA LEU A 57 0.39 10.10 0.45
C LEU A 57 -0.85 10.24 -0.44
N VAL A 58 -0.96 9.43 -1.50
CA VAL A 58 -2.20 9.28 -2.26
C VAL A 58 -3.24 8.56 -1.41
N PHE A 59 -4.34 9.23 -1.10
CA PHE A 59 -5.35 8.76 -0.15
C PHE A 59 -6.64 8.37 -0.88
N ILE A 60 -6.76 7.09 -1.24
CA ILE A 60 -7.89 6.56 -2.05
C ILE A 60 -9.05 6.08 -1.16
N GLY A 61 -8.76 5.55 0.02
CA GLY A 61 -9.77 5.06 0.95
C GLY A 61 -9.22 4.92 2.36
N GLU A 62 -10.13 4.93 3.34
CA GLU A 62 -9.80 4.91 4.77
C GLU A 62 -9.24 3.55 5.23
N TRP A 63 -9.70 2.47 4.61
CA TRP A 63 -9.25 1.11 4.90
C TRP A 63 -8.07 0.72 4.01
N GLY A 64 -6.89 0.66 4.62
CA GLY A 64 -5.63 0.35 3.92
C GLY A 64 -5.20 1.40 2.89
N PRO A 65 -5.09 2.69 3.23
CA PRO A 65 -4.61 3.72 2.31
C PRO A 65 -3.22 3.42 1.76
N LEU A 66 -2.32 2.83 2.56
CA LEU A 66 -0.97 2.47 2.10
C LEU A 66 -1.00 1.34 1.06
N ARG A 67 -1.89 0.36 1.21
CA ARG A 67 -2.12 -0.69 0.20
C ARG A 67 -2.50 -0.08 -1.14
N TYR A 68 -3.42 0.90 -1.14
CA TYR A 68 -3.84 1.53 -2.38
C TYR A 68 -2.70 2.33 -3.03
N ALA A 69 -1.98 3.14 -2.25
CA ALA A 69 -0.83 3.88 -2.76
C ALA A 69 0.27 2.94 -3.31
N ALA A 70 0.51 1.81 -2.64
CA ALA A 70 1.49 0.81 -3.06
C ALA A 70 1.10 0.12 -4.38
N ASN A 71 -0.18 -0.24 -4.52
CA ASN A 71 -0.70 -0.84 -5.76
C ASN A 71 -0.57 0.11 -6.95
N VAL A 72 -0.90 1.40 -6.76
CA VAL A 72 -0.74 2.42 -7.80
C VAL A 72 0.74 2.62 -8.14
N ALA A 73 1.61 2.72 -7.12
CA ALA A 73 3.05 2.82 -7.32
C ALA A 73 3.59 1.65 -8.16
N TYR A 74 3.15 0.42 -7.88
CA TYR A 74 3.53 -0.75 -8.66
C TYR A 74 3.06 -0.68 -10.11
N VAL A 75 1.79 -0.33 -10.35
CA VAL A 75 1.23 -0.18 -11.71
C VAL A 75 2.03 0.84 -12.53
N CYS A 76 2.32 2.02 -11.95
CA CYS A 76 3.06 3.05 -12.66
C CYS A 76 4.54 2.70 -12.86
N LEU A 77 5.15 1.90 -11.97
CA LEU A 77 6.48 1.33 -12.21
C LEU A 77 6.49 0.34 -13.37
N VAL A 78 5.48 -0.52 -13.50
CA VAL A 78 5.40 -1.42 -14.67
C VAL A 78 5.20 -0.62 -15.95
N ALA A 79 4.37 0.44 -15.93
CA ALA A 79 4.22 1.35 -17.06
C ALA A 79 5.55 2.01 -17.46
N ALA A 80 6.32 2.50 -16.47
CA ALA A 80 7.63 3.08 -16.69
C ALA A 80 8.64 2.07 -17.26
N ASP A 81 8.76 0.91 -16.64
CA ASP A 81 9.90 0.01 -16.86
C ASP A 81 9.65 -1.01 -17.97
N LYS A 82 8.41 -1.44 -18.15
CA LYS A 82 8.05 -2.45 -19.15
C LYS A 82 7.43 -1.86 -20.40
N LEU A 83 6.77 -0.70 -20.30
CA LEU A 83 6.11 -0.04 -21.43
C LEU A 83 6.81 1.24 -21.88
N ALA A 84 7.84 1.69 -21.15
CA ALA A 84 8.58 2.93 -21.42
C ALA A 84 7.71 4.21 -21.42
N ILE A 85 6.64 4.22 -20.63
CA ILE A 85 5.71 5.35 -20.52
C ILE A 85 6.13 6.27 -19.37
N ASN A 86 6.31 7.56 -19.65
CA ASN A 86 6.57 8.63 -18.65
C ASN A 86 7.55 8.22 -17.53
N GLN A 87 8.66 7.58 -17.92
CA GLN A 87 9.46 6.74 -17.03
C GLN A 87 9.96 7.46 -15.78
N GLU A 88 10.51 8.67 -15.95
CA GLU A 88 11.06 9.48 -14.85
C GLU A 88 9.97 9.86 -13.85
N ALA A 89 8.85 10.44 -14.33
CA ALA A 89 7.78 10.90 -13.45
C ALA A 89 7.12 9.74 -12.69
N TYR A 90 6.90 8.60 -13.35
CA TYR A 90 6.27 7.43 -12.74
C TYR A 90 7.18 6.75 -11.71
N ARG A 91 8.48 6.64 -11.98
CA ARG A 91 9.47 6.14 -11.00
C ARG A 91 9.55 7.07 -9.80
N ASP A 92 9.62 8.37 -10.01
CA ASP A 92 9.70 9.37 -8.93
C ASP A 92 8.44 9.36 -8.06
N PHE A 93 7.27 9.26 -8.68
CA PHE A 93 6.01 9.11 -7.95
C PHE A 93 6.02 7.86 -7.10
N ALA A 94 6.34 6.70 -7.70
CA ALA A 94 6.34 5.43 -6.99
C ALA A 94 7.34 5.43 -5.84
N LYS A 95 8.54 6.00 -6.06
CA LYS A 95 9.55 6.16 -5.02
C LYS A 95 9.01 6.98 -3.85
N LYS A 96 8.37 8.13 -4.10
CA LYS A 96 7.78 8.96 -3.02
C LYS A 96 6.72 8.22 -2.21
N GLN A 97 5.86 7.43 -2.85
CA GLN A 97 4.85 6.64 -2.12
C GLN A 97 5.49 5.54 -1.26
N ILE A 98 6.52 4.87 -1.77
CA ILE A 98 7.24 3.83 -1.03
C ILE A 98 8.09 4.45 0.10
N ASP A 99 8.79 5.55 -0.14
CA ASP A 99 9.57 6.22 0.90
C ASP A 99 8.66 6.76 2.03
N TYR A 100 7.45 7.24 1.71
CA TYR A 100 6.43 7.58 2.71
C TYR A 100 6.15 6.39 3.63
N MET A 101 5.93 5.20 3.07
CA MET A 101 5.68 3.96 3.83
C MET A 101 6.89 3.56 4.67
N LEU A 102 8.10 3.86 4.20
CA LEU A 102 9.35 3.47 4.83
C LEU A 102 9.89 4.49 5.84
N GLY A 103 9.28 5.68 5.96
CA GLY A 103 9.54 6.60 7.06
C GLY A 103 9.91 8.03 6.72
N ASP A 104 9.74 8.50 5.47
CA ASP A 104 9.99 9.90 5.09
C ASP A 104 9.22 10.92 5.96
N THR A 105 8.14 10.48 6.59
CA THR A 105 7.30 11.30 7.47
C THR A 105 7.76 11.33 8.94
N GLY A 106 8.87 10.65 9.25
CA GLY A 106 9.41 10.44 10.60
C GLY A 106 8.93 9.17 11.30
N TYR A 107 8.08 8.38 10.65
CA TYR A 107 7.51 7.14 11.16
C TYR A 107 7.38 6.10 10.04
N SER A 108 8.00 4.93 10.20
CA SER A 108 7.84 3.82 9.26
C SER A 108 6.51 3.13 9.48
N TYR A 109 5.80 2.77 8.43
CA TYR A 109 4.60 1.94 8.48
C TYR A 109 4.88 0.46 8.19
N LEU A 110 6.15 0.12 7.92
CA LEU A 110 6.62 -1.24 7.72
C LEU A 110 7.19 -1.78 9.03
N ILE A 111 6.58 -2.84 9.56
CA ILE A 111 6.97 -3.42 10.85
C ILE A 111 8.39 -3.98 10.78
N GLY A 112 9.22 -3.61 11.76
CA GLY A 112 10.62 -4.01 11.83
C GLY A 112 11.58 -3.17 10.98
N PHE A 113 11.08 -2.16 10.25
CA PHE A 113 11.92 -1.29 9.42
C PHE A 113 12.03 0.12 10.01
N GLY A 114 13.25 0.70 9.96
CA GLY A 114 13.56 2.01 10.52
C GLY A 114 13.71 2.00 12.04
N THR A 115 13.76 3.19 12.65
CA THR A 115 13.93 3.35 14.10
C THR A 115 12.61 3.49 14.86
N ASN A 116 11.52 3.80 14.17
CA ASN A 116 10.18 3.99 14.73
C ASN A 116 9.12 3.38 13.80
N TYR A 117 8.38 2.38 14.26
CA TYR A 117 7.45 1.56 13.48
C TYR A 117 6.35 0.94 14.38
N PRO A 118 5.20 0.49 13.82
CA PRO A 118 4.10 -0.10 14.59
C PRO A 118 4.54 -1.35 15.35
N ARG A 119 4.17 -1.43 16.63
CA ARG A 119 4.49 -2.56 17.49
C ARG A 119 3.24 -3.32 17.93
N ARG A 120 2.06 -2.83 17.58
CA ARG A 120 0.77 -3.42 17.97
C ARG A 120 -0.13 -3.64 16.75
N PRO A 121 0.32 -4.34 15.70
CA PRO A 121 -0.56 -4.65 14.57
C PRO A 121 -1.73 -5.52 15.01
N HIS A 122 -2.88 -5.34 14.38
CA HIS A 122 -4.07 -6.18 14.55
C HIS A 122 -3.81 -7.55 13.91
N HIS A 123 -3.08 -8.42 14.61
CA HIS A 123 -2.67 -9.73 14.10
C HIS A 123 -2.49 -10.76 15.24
N ALA A 124 -3.43 -11.70 15.31
CA ALA A 124 -3.61 -12.63 16.43
C ALA A 124 -2.38 -13.52 16.73
N SER A 125 -1.73 -14.05 15.69
CA SER A 125 -0.54 -14.90 15.89
C SER A 125 0.65 -14.11 16.45
N SER A 126 0.81 -12.84 16.02
CA SER A 126 1.89 -12.01 16.54
C SER A 126 1.64 -11.48 17.95
N SER A 127 0.38 -11.28 18.34
CA SER A 127 0.01 -10.85 19.69
C SER A 127 0.14 -11.98 20.73
N CYS A 128 0.21 -13.23 20.28
CA CYS A 128 0.33 -14.41 21.11
C CYS A 128 1.79 -14.70 21.53
N PRO A 129 2.16 -14.75 22.83
CA PRO A 129 3.55 -14.95 23.23
C PRO A 129 4.10 -16.35 22.91
N THR A 130 3.31 -17.41 23.12
CA THR A 130 3.65 -18.79 22.72
C THR A 130 2.37 -19.57 22.40
N VAL A 131 2.49 -20.64 21.61
CA VAL A 131 1.36 -21.53 21.28
C VAL A 131 0.73 -22.11 22.56
N GLU A 132 1.55 -22.47 23.55
CA GLU A 132 1.08 -23.00 24.83
C GLU A 132 0.31 -21.97 25.67
N ALA A 133 0.72 -20.69 25.59
CA ALA A 133 0.13 -19.61 26.37
C ALA A 133 -1.23 -19.14 25.81
N CYS A 134 -1.46 -19.33 24.51
CA CYS A 134 -2.70 -18.92 23.84
C CYS A 134 -3.64 -20.09 23.56
N GLY A 135 -3.14 -21.33 23.51
CA GLY A 135 -3.93 -22.46 23.05
C GLY A 135 -4.36 -22.31 21.58
N CYS A 136 -5.43 -23.01 21.18
CA CYS A 136 -5.95 -22.97 19.80
C CYS A 136 -6.69 -21.67 19.46
N GLU A 137 -7.19 -20.94 20.46
CA GLU A 137 -7.93 -19.69 20.30
C GLU A 137 -7.20 -18.62 21.09
N CYS A 138 -6.56 -17.68 20.37
CA CYS A 138 -5.92 -16.53 21.01
C CYS A 138 -6.98 -15.74 21.80
N ASP A 139 -6.89 -15.76 23.12
CA ASP A 139 -7.84 -15.06 24.00
C ASP A 139 -7.89 -13.56 23.66
N SER A 140 -9.10 -12.99 23.70
CA SER A 140 -9.40 -11.56 23.60
C SER A 140 -8.54 -10.66 24.50
N SER A 141 -7.99 -11.18 25.60
CA SER A 141 -7.03 -10.46 26.45
C SER A 141 -5.74 -10.07 25.72
N TYR A 142 -5.28 -10.86 24.73
CA TYR A 142 -4.12 -10.53 23.89
C TYR A 142 -4.43 -9.49 22.82
N GLU A 143 -5.70 -9.31 22.46
CA GLU A 143 -6.11 -8.24 21.55
C GLU A 143 -6.04 -6.88 22.26
N THR A 144 -6.54 -6.81 23.49
CA THR A 144 -6.75 -5.56 24.23
C THR A 144 -5.56 -5.11 25.07
N THR A 145 -4.51 -5.93 25.20
CA THR A 145 -3.32 -5.56 26.00
C THR A 145 -2.60 -4.31 25.45
N PRO A 146 -2.17 -3.37 26.31
CA PRO A 146 -1.40 -2.20 25.87
C PRO A 146 0.07 -2.54 25.57
N ASN A 147 0.53 -3.77 25.79
CA ASN A 147 1.91 -4.13 25.46
C ASN A 147 2.09 -4.29 23.94
N PRO A 148 3.31 -4.08 23.40
CA PRO A 148 3.68 -4.55 22.06
C PRO A 148 3.32 -6.01 21.80
N ASN A 149 3.13 -6.38 20.53
CA ASN A 149 3.04 -7.77 20.13
C ASN A 149 4.37 -8.47 20.50
N PRO A 150 4.33 -9.62 21.22
CA PRO A 150 5.53 -10.33 21.64
C PRO A 150 6.35 -10.88 20.46
N ASN A 151 5.69 -11.25 19.36
CA ASN A 151 6.38 -11.65 18.13
C ASN A 151 6.40 -10.50 17.13
N LEU A 152 7.58 -10.15 16.64
CA LEU A 152 7.73 -9.14 15.59
C LEU A 152 7.20 -9.70 14.27
N LEU A 153 6.16 -9.07 13.72
CA LEU A 153 5.64 -9.40 12.38
C LEU A 153 6.44 -8.65 11.31
N GLU A 154 7.72 -8.98 11.19
CA GLU A 154 8.68 -8.29 10.34
C GLU A 154 8.22 -8.23 8.88
N GLY A 155 8.32 -7.05 8.26
CA GLY A 155 8.00 -6.82 6.86
C GLY A 155 6.51 -6.65 6.57
N ALA A 156 5.63 -6.67 7.57
CA ALA A 156 4.22 -6.37 7.36
C ALA A 156 3.97 -4.87 7.25
N LEU A 157 3.33 -4.44 6.16
CA LEU A 157 2.79 -3.09 5.99
C LEU A 157 1.43 -2.97 6.68
N VAL A 158 1.28 -2.02 7.61
CA VAL A 158 -0.01 -1.72 8.25
C VAL A 158 -0.94 -0.93 7.31
N GLY A 159 -2.22 -0.83 7.65
CA GLY A 159 -3.20 -0.06 6.87
C GLY A 159 -2.77 1.39 6.61
N GLY A 160 -2.29 2.06 7.65
CA GLY A 160 -1.65 3.37 7.56
C GLY A 160 -2.43 4.51 8.23
N PRO A 161 -2.02 5.76 7.99
CA PRO A 161 -2.59 6.92 8.64
C PRO A 161 -3.94 7.32 8.03
N ASP A 162 -4.65 8.20 8.73
CA ASP A 162 -5.80 8.90 8.18
C ASP A 162 -5.41 9.94 7.11
N ASP A 163 -6.41 10.65 6.60
CA ASP A 163 -6.25 11.64 5.55
C ASP A 163 -5.46 12.90 5.96
N GLN A 164 -5.13 13.04 7.24
CA GLN A 164 -4.34 14.12 7.82
C GLN A 164 -2.98 13.63 8.34
N ASP A 165 -2.52 12.46 7.90
CA ASP A 165 -1.26 11.82 8.33
C ASP A 165 -1.23 11.45 9.82
N ARG A 166 -2.39 11.30 10.47
CA ARG A 166 -2.47 10.89 11.88
C ARG A 166 -2.55 9.36 11.95
N PHE A 167 -1.72 8.78 12.80
CA PHE A 167 -1.66 7.34 13.03
C PHE A 167 -1.45 7.07 14.52
N THR A 168 -2.17 6.08 15.05
CA THR A 168 -2.00 5.62 16.43
C THR A 168 -1.70 4.13 16.40
N ASP A 169 -0.59 3.70 17.03
CA ASP A 169 -0.23 2.28 17.14
C ASP A 169 -1.13 1.59 18.19
N ASN A 170 -2.27 1.09 17.72
CA ASN A 170 -3.33 0.51 18.53
C ASN A 170 -3.88 -0.79 17.91
N ARG A 171 -3.69 -1.92 18.60
CA ARG A 171 -4.10 -3.25 18.13
C ARG A 171 -5.60 -3.37 17.89
N THR A 172 -6.42 -2.68 18.68
CA THR A 172 -7.88 -2.76 18.53
C THR A 172 -8.41 -1.91 17.38
N ASP A 173 -7.57 -1.03 16.82
CA ASP A 173 -7.90 -0.25 15.63
C ASP A 173 -7.53 -1.06 14.39
N PHE A 174 -8.46 -1.93 13.99
CA PHE A 174 -8.29 -2.76 12.80
C PHE A 174 -8.28 -1.92 11.50
N GLU A 175 -8.69 -0.65 11.47
CA GLU A 175 -8.67 0.10 10.21
C GLU A 175 -7.26 0.56 9.86
N THR A 176 -6.54 1.09 10.85
CA THR A 176 -5.20 1.66 10.64
C THR A 176 -4.08 0.65 10.91
N ASN A 177 -4.28 -0.31 11.82
CA ASN A 177 -3.26 -1.28 12.26
C ASN A 177 -3.46 -2.70 11.72
N GLU A 178 -4.48 -2.94 10.87
CA GLU A 178 -4.59 -4.20 10.14
C GLU A 178 -3.39 -4.44 9.24
N VAL A 179 -3.06 -5.71 9.09
CA VAL A 179 -2.01 -6.24 8.21
C VAL A 179 -2.60 -7.43 7.44
N THR A 180 -2.46 -7.42 6.12
CA THR A 180 -2.98 -8.49 5.26
C THR A 180 -2.00 -8.85 4.15
N LEU A 181 -2.25 -9.96 3.47
CA LEU A 181 -1.47 -10.36 2.29
C LEU A 181 -1.60 -9.35 1.14
N ASP A 182 -2.81 -8.84 0.89
CA ASP A 182 -3.05 -7.90 -0.20
C ASP A 182 -2.43 -6.51 0.06
N TYR A 183 -2.21 -6.12 1.31
CA TYR A 183 -1.49 -4.87 1.64
C TYR A 183 -0.02 -4.96 1.22
N ASN A 184 0.56 -6.15 1.29
CA ASN A 184 1.97 -6.38 1.00
C ASN A 184 2.24 -6.74 -0.47
N ALA A 185 1.24 -7.24 -1.21
CA ALA A 185 1.42 -7.72 -2.58
C ALA A 185 1.94 -6.62 -3.55
N GLY A 186 1.20 -5.51 -3.70
CA GLY A 186 1.64 -4.41 -4.55
C GLY A 186 2.88 -3.69 -3.99
N PHE A 187 2.99 -3.60 -2.67
CA PHE A 187 4.15 -3.01 -1.98
C PHE A 187 5.44 -3.75 -2.32
N GLN A 188 5.44 -5.08 -2.21
CA GLN A 188 6.60 -5.91 -2.54
C GLN A 188 6.94 -5.83 -4.04
N GLY A 189 5.93 -5.79 -4.91
CA GLY A 189 6.12 -5.54 -6.35
C GLY A 189 6.77 -4.19 -6.64
N ALA A 190 6.31 -3.13 -5.98
CA ALA A 190 6.88 -1.79 -6.13
C ALA A 190 8.32 -1.70 -5.59
N LEU A 191 8.62 -2.33 -4.46
CA LEU A 191 9.98 -2.44 -3.93
C LEU A 191 10.91 -3.13 -4.94
N ALA A 192 10.49 -4.26 -5.50
CA ALA A 192 11.27 -4.96 -6.52
C ALA A 192 11.49 -4.11 -7.79
N GLY A 193 10.45 -3.41 -8.24
CA GLY A 193 10.54 -2.47 -9.38
C GLY A 193 11.55 -1.35 -9.13
N LEU A 194 11.47 -0.70 -7.96
CA LEU A 194 12.42 0.37 -7.59
C LEU A 194 13.85 -0.13 -7.44
N LEU A 195 14.07 -1.34 -6.94
CA LEU A 195 15.41 -1.94 -6.87
C LEU A 195 15.96 -2.23 -8.27
N ASN A 196 15.13 -2.70 -9.19
CA ASN A 196 15.53 -2.96 -10.57
C ASN A 196 15.88 -1.66 -11.31
N ALA A 197 15.14 -0.57 -11.08
CA ALA A 197 15.36 0.73 -11.71
C ALA A 197 16.62 1.48 -11.22
N ARG A 198 17.32 0.99 -10.19
CA ARG A 198 18.59 1.55 -9.68
C ARG A 198 19.83 1.05 -10.44
N ASN A 199 19.69 0.00 -11.24
CA ASN A 199 20.77 -0.60 -12.04
C ASN A 199 20.64 -0.20 -13.51
#